data_AF-A0A969ARJ3-F1
#
_entry.id   AF-A0A969ARJ3-F1
#
_cell.length_a   1.000
_cell.length_b   1.000
_cell.length_c   1.000
_cell.angle_alpha   90.00
_cell.angle_beta   90.00
_cell.angle_gamma   90.00
#
_symmetry.space_group_name_H-M   'P 1'
#
loop_
_entity.id
_entity.type
_entity.pdbx_description
1 polymer ?
#
loop_
_entity_poly.entity_id
_entity_poly.type
_entity_poly.pdbx_seq_one_letter_code
_entity_poly.pdbx_strand_id
1 'polypeptide(L)' 'MRRFDHGLTIIAEQMPVEAVNLNLWLRVGSAVETDAINGMAHFLEHMI' A
#
# COMPACT_ATOMS: atom_id res chain seq x y z
N MET A 1 11.19 9.66 8.63
CA MET A 1 10.18 9.83 7.55
C MET A 1 10.79 10.65 6.43
N ARG A 2 10.70 10.18 5.18
CA ARG A 2 11.13 10.92 3.98
C ARG A 2 9.97 10.98 2.98
N ARG A 3 9.81 12.10 2.29
CA ARG A 3 8.83 12.25 1.22
C ARG A 3 9.54 12.59 -0.10
N PHE A 4 9.11 11.98 -1.19
CA PHE A 4 9.57 12.32 -2.54
C PHE A 4 8.60 13.28 -3.25
N ASP A 5 9.08 13.97 -4.28
CA ASP A 5 8.31 14.98 -5.02
C ASP A 5 7.07 14.39 -5.71
N HIS A 6 7.12 13.12 -6.09
CA HIS A 6 5.97 12.38 -6.66
C HIS A 6 4.95 11.92 -5.59
N GLY A 7 5.13 12.26 -4.31
CA GLY A 7 4.16 12.03 -3.25
C GLY A 7 4.36 10.76 -2.42
N LEU A 8 5.28 9.86 -2.81
CA LEU A 8 5.61 8.67 -2.02
C LEU A 8 6.26 9.06 -0.68
N THR A 9 5.81 8.40 0.39
CA THR A 9 6.33 8.58 1.76
C THR A 9 7.02 7.30 2.21
N ILE A 10 8.25 7.42 2.68
CA ILE A 10 9.03 6.33 3.28
C ILE A 10 9.06 6.51 4.80
N ILE A 11 8.68 5.45 5.50
CA ILE A 11 8.87 5.26 6.93
C ILE A 11 9.77 4.03 7.07
N ALA A 12 10.85 4.17 7.85
CA ALA A 12 11.81 3.11 8.09
C ALA A 12 12.23 3.16 9.55
N GLU A 13 12.39 1.99 10.14
CA GLU A 13 12.84 1.77 11.52
C GLU A 13 13.93 0.70 11.49
N GLN A 14 15.08 0.98 12.11
CA GLN A 14 16.15 0.01 12.24
C GLN A 14 15.95 -0.78 13.52
N MET A 15 15.92 -2.11 13.39
CA MET A 15 15.81 -3.03 14.51
C MET A 15 17.00 -4.01 14.50
N PRO A 16 17.44 -4.52 15.68
CA PRO A 16 18.56 -5.47 15.77
C PRO A 16 18.08 -6.90 15.46
N VAL A 17 17.59 -7.12 14.25
CA VAL A 17 17.14 -8.43 13.76
C VAL A 17 17.72 -8.68 12.37
N GLU A 18 18.08 -9.93 12.08
CA GLU A 18 18.60 -10.35 10.76
C GLU A 18 17.47 -10.60 9.76
N ALA A 19 16.47 -9.72 9.72
CA ALA A 19 15.34 -9.79 8.81
C ALA A 19 14.92 -8.39 8.36
N VAL A 20 14.43 -8.29 7.13
CA VAL A 20 13.84 -7.06 6.59
C VAL A 20 12.37 -7.30 6.31
N ASN A 21 11.53 -6.38 6.76
CA ASN A 21 10.13 -6.34 6.41
C ASN A 21 9.86 -5.09 5.56
N LEU A 22 9.29 -5.27 4.38
CA LEU A 22 8.95 -4.21 3.45
C LEU A 22 7.47 -4.35 3.11
N ASN A 23 6.72 -3.25 3.27
CA ASN A 23 5.29 -3.20 2.99
C ASN A 23 4.97 -1.93 2.19
N LEU A 24 3.90 -2.00 1.41
CA LEU A 24 3.32 -0.86 0.72
C LEU A 24 1.93 -0.60 1.28
N TRP A 25 1.67 0.64 1.69
CA TRP A 25 0.32 1.07 2.08
C TRP A 25 -0.23 2.00 1.04
N LEU A 26 -1.31 1.55 0.40
CA LEU A 26 -2.08 2.33 -0.57
C LEU A 26 -3.32 2.87 0.12
N ARG A 27 -3.58 4.18 -0.01
CA ARG A 27 -4.77 4.83 0.56
C ARG A 27 -5.95 4.70 -0.40
N VAL A 28 -6.34 3.47 -0.73
CA VAL A 28 -7.45 3.13 -1.63
C VAL A 28 -8.07 1.81 -1.19
N GLY A 29 -9.31 1.55 -1.59
CA GLY A 29 -10.02 0.30 -1.33
C GLY A 29 -11.45 0.37 -1.86
N SER A 30 -12.27 -0.64 -1.59
CA SER A 30 -13.63 -0.75 -2.15
C SER A 30 -14.57 0.42 -1.80
N ALA A 31 -14.27 1.20 -0.75
CA ALA A 31 -15.09 2.35 -0.34
C ALA A 31 -15.18 3.48 -1.39
N VAL A 32 -14.25 3.53 -2.36
CA VAL A 32 -14.24 4.57 -3.41
C VAL A 32 -14.56 4.03 -4.81
N GLU A 33 -15.03 2.79 -4.90
CA GLU A 33 -15.43 2.17 -6.16
C GLU A 33 -16.79 2.67 -6.62
N THR A 34 -17.00 2.72 -7.93
CA THR A 34 -18.34 2.85 -8.49
C THR A 34 -19.03 1.49 -8.51
N ASP A 35 -20.36 1.48 -8.47
CA ASP A 35 -21.16 0.24 -8.50
C ASP A 35 -20.80 -0.70 -9.66
N ALA A 36 -20.47 -0.16 -10.83
CA ALA A 36 -20.13 -0.95 -12.01
C ALA A 36 -18.84 -1.79 -11.87
N ILE A 37 -17.98 -1.48 -10.91
CA ILE A 37 -16.68 -2.15 -10.68
C ILE A 37 -16.50 -2.58 -9.22
N ASN A 38 -17.60 -2.74 -8.47
CA ASN A 38 -17.52 -3.10 -7.07
C ASN A 38 -16.80 -4.45 -6.88
N GLY A 39 -15.83 -4.49 -5.96
CA GLY A 39 -15.02 -5.67 -5.66
C GLY A 39 -13.67 -5.72 -6.39
N MET A 40 -13.36 -4.72 -7.21
CA MET A 40 -12.10 -4.69 -7.97
C MET A 40 -10.86 -4.53 -7.07
N ALA A 41 -10.93 -3.81 -5.96
CA ALA A 41 -9.83 -3.66 -5.01
C ALA A 41 -9.43 -5.02 -4.43
N HIS A 42 -10.41 -5.81 -3.98
CA HIS A 42 -10.19 -7.17 -3.47
C HIS A 42 -9.76 -8.13 -4.59
N PHE A 43 -10.32 -7.99 -5.79
CA PHE A 43 -9.88 -8.77 -6.95
C PHE A 43 -8.39 -8.52 -7.26
N LEU A 44 -7.96 -7.26 -7.31
CA LEU A 44 -6.57 -6.89 -7.55
C LEU A 44 -5.65 -7.35 -6.41
N GLU A 45 -6.11 -7.27 -5.16
CA GLU A 45 -5.38 -7.82 -4.00
C GLU A 45 -5.09 -9.32 -4.15
N HIS A 46 -6.00 -10.10 -4.75
CA HIS A 46 -5.75 -11.52 -4.99
C HIS A 46 -4.85 -11.81 -6.19
N MET A 47 -4.75 -10.90 -7.16
CA MET A 47 -4.02 -11.13 -8.41
C MET A 47 -2.55 -10.69 -8.34
N ILE A 48 -2.21 -9.85 -7.37
CA ILE A 48 -0.85 -9.30 -7.13
C ILE A 48 -0.22 -10.05 -5.96
#